data_AF-A0A9P4XAP0-F1
#
_entry.id   AF-A0A9P4XAP0-F1
#
_cell.length_a   1.000
_cell.length_b   1.000
_cell.length_c   1.000
_cell.angle_alpha   90.00
_cell.angle_beta   90.00
_cell.angle_gamma   90.00
#
_symmetry.space_group_name_H-M   'P 1'
#
loop_
_entity.id
_entity.type
_entity.pdbx_description
1 polymer ?
#
loop_
_entity_poly.entity_id
_entity_poly.type
_entity_poly.pdbx_seq_one_letter_code
_entity_poly.pdbx_strand_id
1 'polypeptide(L)'
;MSSLLGRLAVGLLLAAGQLTTAYDLDPDSPDSVKSVSKDMAADLVSFYNGNQPGNTPGLLPDPYYWWEAGAMMGTLIDYWYYTGDDTYNDLTSQALLFQVGETNDYMPRNQTRTEGNDDQGFWGLSVMSAAEYKFPDPPADQPQWLALAQAVFNTQAARWDTEHCNGGLRWQIFTWNNGYDYKNSISQACFFALGARLALYTGNQSYADWADKTWDWMIATKLINTKNWAVYDGAGIETNCTVLTPYQFSYNVGGMILGAAAMYNMTESQTWKTRLDNLLEGSKVFFTGPNNNIMSEVACESVNTCNVDEHSFKAYLTRWLTMMIKWAPHTYDVIHPYLRASSVAAAKQCKGGANKRMCGLIWYDGKYDNTTGVGQQMAALEITMSNLILNSSSPVTADTGGTSVGDPGGGGDDIGRNQPKGPDYKPITGADKFGAAVLTLLAIATVVVAMGFIFLDETSPQGPVAQFKGFWSSASAAVATLAAGGGFAAAAAAGRRRSEKEKGIRINEKSILNNGESESSSKNPFSEPVMVTPDSIRHSVVSQRRLSNMPIGWPHNPSVRNSVVVAESSAAASSEDQRQR
;
A
#
# COMPACT_ATOMS: atom_id res chain seq x y z
N MET A 1 -23.97 64.12 6.08
CA MET A 1 -24.16 62.81 6.76
C MET A 1 -23.90 61.62 5.83
N SER A 2 -24.06 61.76 4.51
CA SER A 2 -23.94 60.66 3.53
C SER A 2 -22.51 60.13 3.29
N SER A 3 -21.46 60.94 3.48
CA SER A 3 -20.07 60.48 3.25
C SER A 3 -19.44 59.76 4.45
N LEU A 4 -20.02 59.92 5.65
CA LEU A 4 -19.54 59.24 6.86
C LEU A 4 -20.04 57.79 6.91
N LEU A 5 -21.29 57.56 6.50
CA LEU A 5 -21.90 56.24 6.39
C LEU A 5 -21.22 55.37 5.32
N GLY A 6 -20.84 55.94 4.18
CA GLY A 6 -20.10 55.21 3.13
C GLY A 6 -18.69 54.79 3.56
N ARG A 7 -18.01 55.61 4.38
CA ARG A 7 -16.67 55.29 4.92
C ARG A 7 -16.73 54.26 6.06
N LEU A 8 -17.81 54.25 6.85
CA LEU A 8 -18.09 53.21 7.83
C LEU A 8 -18.44 51.86 7.18
N ALA A 9 -19.19 51.85 6.07
CA ALA A 9 -19.52 50.63 5.35
C ALA A 9 -18.28 49.97 4.69
N VAL A 10 -17.36 50.78 4.14
CA VAL A 10 -16.08 50.28 3.60
C VAL A 10 -15.13 49.84 4.72
N GLY A 11 -15.16 50.50 5.88
CA GLY A 11 -14.42 50.06 7.08
C GLY A 11 -14.92 48.74 7.66
N LEU A 12 -16.24 48.49 7.66
CA LEU A 12 -16.82 47.21 8.09
C LEU A 12 -16.59 46.07 7.07
N LEU A 13 -16.57 46.37 5.77
CA LEU A 13 -16.21 45.38 4.73
C LEU A 13 -14.71 45.04 4.72
N LEU A 14 -13.84 45.95 5.17
CA LEU A 14 -12.41 45.69 5.36
C LEU A 14 -12.09 45.08 6.74
N ALA A 15 -12.98 45.23 7.73
CA ALA A 15 -12.91 44.53 9.02
C ALA A 15 -13.48 43.10 8.98
N ALA A 16 -14.13 42.72 7.87
CA ALA A 16 -14.33 41.32 7.48
C ALA A 16 -13.09 40.72 6.81
N GLY A 17 -11.91 41.37 6.94
CA GLY A 17 -10.63 40.72 6.76
C GLY A 17 -10.58 39.52 7.69
N GLN A 18 -10.76 38.34 7.10
CA GLN A 18 -10.76 37.03 7.74
C GLN A 18 -9.79 37.00 8.91
N LEU A 19 -10.33 37.06 10.12
CA LEU A 19 -9.59 36.63 11.30
C LEU A 19 -9.20 35.18 11.02
N THR A 20 -7.91 34.99 10.77
CA THR A 20 -7.30 33.74 10.37
C THR A 20 -7.32 32.79 11.54
N THR A 21 -8.39 32.00 11.65
CA THR A 21 -8.50 30.93 12.63
C THR A 21 -8.15 29.63 11.94
N ALA A 22 -7.35 28.78 12.61
CA ALA A 22 -7.32 27.37 12.28
C ALA A 22 -8.74 26.80 12.23
N TYR A 23 -8.90 25.60 11.67
CA TYR A 23 -10.17 24.89 11.72
C TYR A 23 -10.68 24.84 13.16
N ASP A 24 -11.86 25.43 13.38
CA ASP A 24 -12.59 25.35 14.64
C ASP A 24 -13.40 24.05 14.59
N LEU A 25 -12.71 22.95 14.88
CA LEU A 25 -13.29 21.61 14.87
C LEU A 25 -13.97 21.35 16.22
N ASP A 26 -15.28 21.21 16.20
CA ASP A 26 -16.03 20.50 17.24
C ASP A 26 -16.19 19.03 16.81
N PRO A 27 -15.35 18.12 17.33
CA PRO A 27 -15.41 16.71 16.96
C PRO A 27 -16.67 15.97 17.47
N ASP A 28 -17.50 16.57 18.34
CA ASP A 28 -18.79 15.98 18.74
C ASP A 28 -19.96 16.39 17.82
N SER A 29 -19.75 17.37 16.95
CA SER A 29 -20.77 17.88 16.03
C SER A 29 -20.57 17.32 14.63
N PRO A 30 -21.46 16.44 14.12
CA PRO A 30 -21.36 15.92 12.76
C PRO A 30 -21.33 17.03 11.71
N ASP A 31 -22.05 18.13 11.92
CA ASP A 31 -22.05 19.28 11.01
C ASP A 31 -20.69 19.99 11.01
N SER A 32 -20.07 20.17 12.19
CA SER A 32 -18.72 20.74 12.29
C SER A 32 -17.70 19.85 11.58
N VAL A 33 -17.73 18.54 11.85
CA VAL A 33 -16.80 17.59 11.24
C VAL A 33 -16.96 17.57 9.72
N LYS A 34 -18.19 17.54 9.19
CA LYS A 34 -18.45 17.59 7.74
C LYS A 34 -17.99 18.90 7.11
N SER A 35 -18.25 20.04 7.77
CA SER A 35 -17.83 21.35 7.27
C SER A 35 -16.30 21.45 7.17
N VAL A 36 -15.58 21.07 8.23
CA VAL A 36 -14.11 21.07 8.23
C VAL A 36 -13.55 20.07 7.22
N SER A 37 -14.13 18.86 7.15
CA SER A 37 -13.71 17.84 6.19
C SER A 37 -13.88 18.32 4.74
N LYS A 38 -14.95 19.07 4.44
CA LYS A 38 -15.16 19.66 3.11
C LYS A 38 -14.05 20.63 2.72
N ASP A 39 -13.63 21.50 3.63
CA ASP A 39 -12.54 22.42 3.39
C ASP A 39 -11.19 21.70 3.22
N MET A 40 -10.91 20.71 4.07
CA MET A 40 -9.71 19.88 3.96
C MET A 40 -9.69 19.04 2.68
N ALA A 41 -10.84 18.53 2.23
CA ALA A 41 -10.95 17.80 0.96
C ALA A 41 -10.70 18.72 -0.24
N ALA A 42 -11.22 19.95 -0.22
CA ALA A 42 -10.91 20.94 -1.24
C ALA A 42 -9.41 21.29 -1.28
N ASP A 43 -8.79 21.41 -0.10
CA ASP A 43 -7.34 21.66 0.01
C ASP A 43 -6.52 20.46 -0.50
N LEU A 44 -6.91 19.22 -0.18
CA LEU A 44 -6.28 18.01 -0.71
C LEU A 44 -6.40 17.93 -2.24
N VAL A 45 -7.60 18.14 -2.78
CA VAL A 45 -7.84 18.08 -4.24
C VAL A 45 -7.11 19.21 -4.99
N SER A 46 -6.77 20.31 -4.32
CA SER A 46 -5.98 21.39 -4.93
C SER A 46 -4.58 20.96 -5.40
N PHE A 47 -4.03 19.86 -4.86
CA PHE A 47 -2.76 19.28 -5.31
C PHE A 47 -2.91 18.40 -6.56
N TYR A 48 -4.13 18.00 -6.92
CA TYR A 48 -4.38 17.08 -8.01
C TYR A 48 -4.74 17.84 -9.29
N ASN A 49 -3.96 17.60 -10.34
CA ASN A 49 -4.17 18.18 -11.66
C ASN A 49 -4.42 17.12 -12.75
N GLY A 50 -4.49 15.83 -12.39
CA GLY A 50 -4.62 14.72 -13.33
C GLY A 50 -5.89 14.74 -14.20
N ASN A 51 -6.96 15.41 -13.73
CA ASN A 51 -8.20 15.60 -14.48
C ASN A 51 -8.14 16.78 -15.49
N GLN A 52 -7.08 17.58 -15.47
CA GLN A 52 -6.94 18.73 -16.37
C GLN A 52 -6.40 18.30 -17.75
N PRO A 53 -6.77 19.00 -18.84
CA PRO A 53 -6.26 18.71 -20.17
C PRO A 53 -4.72 18.72 -20.23
N GLY A 54 -4.13 17.65 -20.76
CA GLY A 54 -2.68 17.49 -20.90
C GLY A 54 -2.01 16.74 -19.74
N ASN A 55 -2.73 16.48 -18.65
CA ASN A 55 -2.28 15.62 -17.56
C ASN A 55 -2.86 14.20 -17.67
N THR A 56 -2.46 13.33 -16.75
CA THR A 56 -2.85 11.92 -16.71
C THR A 56 -3.74 11.66 -15.49
N PRO A 57 -4.99 11.22 -15.67
CA PRO A 57 -5.86 10.90 -14.54
C PRO A 57 -5.26 9.82 -13.64
N GLY A 58 -5.41 9.98 -12.33
CA GLY A 58 -4.84 9.07 -11.34
C GLY A 58 -3.34 9.20 -11.11
N LEU A 59 -2.70 10.27 -11.60
CA LEU A 59 -1.35 10.66 -11.20
C LEU A 59 -1.35 11.96 -10.42
N LEU A 60 -0.52 12.00 -9.37
CA LEU A 60 -0.13 13.22 -8.68
C LEU A 60 1.13 13.82 -9.34
N PRO A 61 1.35 15.14 -9.24
CA PRO A 61 2.60 15.75 -9.71
C PRO A 61 3.80 15.31 -8.86
N ASP A 62 5.03 15.57 -9.34
CA ASP A 62 6.22 15.38 -8.51
C ASP A 62 6.08 16.15 -7.17
N PRO A 63 6.56 15.60 -6.04
CA PRO A 63 7.41 14.41 -5.90
C PRO A 63 6.65 13.11 -5.56
N TYR A 64 5.33 13.07 -5.74
CA TYR A 64 4.50 11.97 -5.26
C TYR A 64 4.59 10.73 -6.17
N TYR A 65 4.72 9.55 -5.57
CA TYR A 65 4.74 8.30 -6.31
C TYR A 65 3.33 7.83 -6.71
N TRP A 66 3.28 6.91 -7.68
CA TRP A 66 2.04 6.43 -8.26
C TRP A 66 1.04 5.86 -7.24
N TRP A 67 1.54 5.12 -6.23
CA TRP A 67 0.69 4.52 -5.21
C TRP A 67 -0.03 5.55 -4.32
N GLU A 68 0.60 6.71 -4.06
CA GLU A 68 0.03 7.76 -3.21
C GLU A 68 -1.20 8.40 -3.88
N ALA A 69 -1.23 8.45 -5.21
CA ALA A 69 -2.42 8.84 -5.95
C ALA A 69 -3.57 7.84 -5.75
N GLY A 70 -3.29 6.54 -5.77
CA GLY A 70 -4.27 5.51 -5.43
C GLY A 70 -4.79 5.64 -4.00
N ALA A 71 -3.90 5.93 -3.06
CA ALA A 71 -4.24 6.16 -1.67
C ALA A 71 -5.10 7.41 -1.45
N MET A 72 -4.82 8.50 -2.19
CA MET A 72 -5.63 9.72 -2.25
C MET A 72 -7.04 9.43 -2.77
N MET A 73 -7.18 8.62 -3.84
CA MET A 73 -8.50 8.20 -4.33
C MET A 73 -9.27 7.42 -3.25
N GLY A 74 -8.58 6.59 -2.46
CA GLY A 74 -9.15 5.96 -1.27
C GLY A 74 -9.67 6.99 -0.24
N THR A 75 -8.94 8.08 0.02
CA THR A 75 -9.40 9.15 0.93
C THR A 75 -10.65 9.84 0.40
N LEU A 76 -10.75 10.04 -0.91
CA LEU A 76 -11.94 10.66 -1.52
C LEU A 76 -13.17 9.73 -1.49
N ILE A 77 -12.96 8.42 -1.60
CA ILE A 77 -14.01 7.42 -1.35
C ILE A 77 -14.50 7.50 0.11
N ASP A 78 -13.57 7.56 1.08
CA ASP A 78 -13.91 7.72 2.50
C ASP A 78 -14.64 9.03 2.76
N TYR A 79 -14.20 10.12 2.14
CA TYR A 79 -14.84 11.43 2.23
C TYR A 79 -16.30 11.38 1.81
N TRP A 80 -16.59 10.81 0.65
CA TRP A 80 -17.96 10.61 0.21
C TRP A 80 -18.75 9.74 1.19
N TYR A 81 -18.18 8.63 1.64
CA TYR A 81 -18.84 7.68 2.54
C TYR A 81 -19.19 8.29 3.91
N TYR A 82 -18.29 9.05 4.53
CA TYR A 82 -18.52 9.64 5.85
C TYR A 82 -19.37 10.92 5.80
N THR A 83 -19.20 11.74 4.76
CA THR A 83 -19.86 13.06 4.70
C THR A 83 -21.17 13.05 3.90
N GLY A 84 -21.26 12.19 2.89
CA GLY A 84 -22.31 12.19 1.87
C GLY A 84 -22.11 13.21 0.76
N ASP A 85 -20.99 13.94 0.74
CA ASP A 85 -20.66 14.92 -0.31
C ASP A 85 -20.05 14.18 -1.53
N ASP A 86 -20.72 14.28 -2.68
CA ASP A 86 -20.36 13.58 -3.93
C ASP A 86 -19.51 14.43 -4.89
N THR A 87 -19.07 15.62 -4.47
CA THR A 87 -18.34 16.60 -5.31
C THR A 87 -17.15 15.99 -6.07
N TYR A 88 -16.46 15.00 -5.50
CA TYR A 88 -15.26 14.40 -6.09
C TYR A 88 -15.46 12.99 -6.64
N ASN A 89 -16.70 12.48 -6.71
CA ASN A 89 -16.94 11.10 -7.12
C ASN A 89 -16.51 10.83 -8.57
N ASP A 90 -16.88 11.71 -9.50
CA ASP A 90 -16.52 11.55 -10.92
C ASP A 90 -15.00 11.63 -11.15
N LEU A 91 -14.33 12.55 -10.43
CA LEU A 91 -12.87 12.69 -10.46
C LEU A 91 -12.20 11.40 -9.97
N THR A 92 -12.71 10.85 -8.87
CA THR A 92 -12.18 9.65 -8.24
C THR A 92 -12.39 8.42 -9.13
N SER A 93 -13.59 8.24 -9.69
CA SER A 93 -13.88 7.17 -10.65
C SER A 93 -12.99 7.24 -11.89
N GLN A 94 -12.81 8.45 -12.46
CA GLN A 94 -11.95 8.64 -13.62
C GLN A 94 -10.50 8.25 -13.32
N ALA A 95 -9.96 8.70 -12.18
CA ALA A 95 -8.61 8.38 -11.75
C ALA A 95 -8.40 6.87 -11.55
N LEU A 96 -9.32 6.22 -10.82
CA LEU A 96 -9.25 4.78 -10.55
C LEU A 96 -9.33 3.93 -11.81
N LEU A 97 -10.23 4.26 -12.74
CA LEU A 97 -10.41 3.51 -13.98
C LEU A 97 -9.27 3.75 -14.98
N PHE A 98 -8.63 4.91 -14.96
CA PHE A 98 -7.52 5.19 -15.87
C PHE A 98 -6.26 4.37 -15.55
N GLN A 99 -6.05 4.02 -14.28
CA GLN A 99 -4.83 3.36 -13.81
C GLN A 99 -4.92 1.83 -13.75
N VAL A 100 -6.02 1.21 -14.21
CA VAL A 100 -6.26 -0.24 -14.09
C VAL A 100 -5.30 -1.12 -14.91
N GLY A 101 -4.61 -0.55 -15.90
CA GLY A 101 -3.70 -1.27 -16.80
C GLY A 101 -4.42 -2.13 -17.86
N GLU A 102 -3.67 -2.72 -18.76
CA GLU A 102 -4.22 -3.48 -19.89
C GLU A 102 -4.90 -4.80 -19.48
N THR A 103 -4.58 -5.31 -18.28
CA THR A 103 -5.12 -6.55 -17.72
C THR A 103 -6.09 -6.34 -16.55
N ASN A 104 -6.54 -5.10 -16.32
CA ASN A 104 -7.48 -4.73 -15.25
C ASN A 104 -7.02 -5.22 -13.86
N ASP A 105 -5.74 -5.06 -13.55
CA ASP A 105 -5.07 -5.60 -12.37
C ASP A 105 -4.24 -4.57 -11.61
N TYR A 106 -4.33 -3.29 -12.00
CA TYR A 106 -3.48 -2.22 -11.48
C TYR A 106 -1.98 -2.49 -11.69
N MET A 107 -1.60 -3.11 -12.81
CA MET A 107 -0.21 -3.23 -13.24
C MET A 107 0.06 -2.47 -14.56
N PRO A 108 -0.22 -1.15 -14.64
CA PRO A 108 -0.03 -0.40 -15.87
C PRO A 108 1.45 -0.35 -16.27
N ARG A 109 1.75 -0.65 -17.55
CA ARG A 109 3.14 -0.73 -18.06
C ARG A 109 4.02 0.47 -17.76
N ASN A 110 3.44 1.67 -17.71
CA ASN A 110 4.16 2.92 -17.45
C ASN A 110 4.73 3.00 -16.02
N GLN A 111 4.23 2.19 -15.08
CA GLN A 111 4.64 2.22 -13.67
C GLN A 111 5.64 1.13 -13.30
N THR A 112 6.02 0.26 -14.24
CA THR A 112 6.90 -0.90 -14.02
C THR A 112 8.24 -0.60 -13.32
N ARG A 113 8.74 0.64 -13.37
CA ARG A 113 10.01 1.02 -12.71
C ARG A 113 9.87 1.28 -11.20
N THR A 114 8.67 1.56 -10.73
CA THR A 114 8.39 1.91 -9.32
C THR A 114 7.43 0.93 -8.66
N GLU A 115 6.74 0.08 -9.44
CA GLU A 115 5.67 -0.80 -8.99
C GLU A 115 6.13 -1.95 -8.07
N GLY A 116 5.79 -1.84 -6.79
CA GLY A 116 5.81 -2.89 -5.79
C GLY A 116 4.43 -3.54 -5.54
N ASN A 117 4.43 -4.60 -4.73
CA ASN A 117 3.19 -5.26 -4.31
C ASN A 117 2.38 -4.38 -3.37
N ASP A 118 3.04 -3.55 -2.57
CA ASP A 118 2.42 -2.48 -1.79
C ASP A 118 1.80 -1.40 -2.68
N ASP A 119 2.51 -0.93 -3.71
CA ASP A 119 1.96 0.07 -4.64
C ASP A 119 0.63 -0.41 -5.25
N GLN A 120 0.64 -1.61 -5.85
CA GLN A 120 -0.55 -2.24 -6.41
C GLN A 120 -1.61 -2.52 -5.31
N GLY A 121 -1.15 -2.88 -4.12
CA GLY A 121 -1.99 -3.14 -2.94
C GLY A 121 -2.81 -1.93 -2.53
N PHE A 122 -2.25 -0.72 -2.54
CA PHE A 122 -2.97 0.51 -2.19
C PHE A 122 -4.12 0.81 -3.16
N TRP A 123 -3.92 0.59 -4.46
CA TRP A 123 -5.00 0.68 -5.45
C TRP A 123 -6.08 -0.38 -5.20
N GLY A 124 -5.67 -1.63 -4.98
CA GLY A 124 -6.58 -2.74 -4.65
C GLY A 124 -7.41 -2.49 -3.39
N LEU A 125 -6.80 -1.97 -2.33
CA LEU A 125 -7.49 -1.63 -1.08
C LEU A 125 -8.48 -0.49 -1.27
N SER A 126 -8.19 0.47 -2.15
CA SER A 126 -9.07 1.60 -2.44
C SER A 126 -10.32 1.17 -3.20
N VAL A 127 -10.18 0.35 -4.25
CA VAL A 127 -11.36 -0.20 -4.96
C VAL A 127 -12.12 -1.22 -4.13
N MET A 128 -11.45 -1.95 -3.22
CA MET A 128 -12.15 -2.77 -2.24
C MET A 128 -13.05 -1.92 -1.33
N SER A 129 -12.59 -0.73 -0.93
CA SER A 129 -13.43 0.23 -0.16
C SER A 129 -14.57 0.77 -1.01
N ALA A 130 -14.35 1.05 -2.29
CA ALA A 130 -15.41 1.46 -3.20
C ALA A 130 -16.55 0.43 -3.26
N ALA A 131 -16.22 -0.87 -3.36
CA ALA A 131 -17.21 -1.95 -3.32
C ALA A 131 -17.92 -2.04 -1.96
N GLU A 132 -17.17 -1.97 -0.85
CA GLU A 132 -17.68 -2.05 0.52
C GLU A 132 -18.57 -0.87 0.93
N TYR A 133 -18.33 0.32 0.39
CA TYR A 133 -19.13 1.51 0.69
C TYR A 133 -20.24 1.77 -0.32
N LYS A 134 -20.37 0.90 -1.34
CA LYS A 134 -21.32 1.09 -2.45
C LYS A 134 -21.10 2.43 -3.15
N PHE A 135 -19.83 2.77 -3.36
CA PHE A 135 -19.43 3.90 -4.20
C PHE A 135 -20.03 3.70 -5.61
N PRO A 136 -20.40 4.78 -6.35
CA PRO A 136 -21.03 4.64 -7.66
C PRO A 136 -20.27 3.66 -8.56
N ASP A 137 -20.98 2.66 -9.07
CA ASP A 137 -20.39 1.62 -9.90
C ASP A 137 -19.92 2.22 -11.25
N PRO A 138 -18.81 1.72 -11.83
CA PRO A 138 -18.39 2.08 -13.18
C PRO A 138 -19.47 1.69 -14.20
N PRO A 139 -19.44 2.30 -15.41
CA PRO A 139 -20.23 1.82 -16.54
C PRO A 139 -20.09 0.30 -16.75
N ALA A 140 -21.16 -0.37 -17.19
CA ALA A 140 -21.22 -1.83 -17.27
C ALA A 140 -20.19 -2.46 -18.24
N ASP A 141 -19.63 -1.67 -19.16
CA ASP A 141 -18.56 -2.04 -20.10
C ASP A 141 -17.14 -1.78 -19.56
N GLN A 142 -17.02 -1.25 -18.34
CA GLN A 142 -15.75 -0.99 -17.63
C GLN A 142 -15.56 -1.99 -16.48
N PRO A 143 -14.30 -2.26 -16.06
CA PRO A 143 -14.03 -3.14 -14.93
C PRO A 143 -14.65 -2.57 -13.64
N GLN A 144 -15.25 -3.45 -12.85
CA GLN A 144 -15.98 -3.11 -11.64
C GLN A 144 -15.05 -3.15 -10.41
N TRP A 145 -15.40 -2.42 -9.34
CA TRP A 145 -14.53 -2.25 -8.16
C TRP A 145 -14.12 -3.56 -7.49
N LEU A 146 -15.08 -4.47 -7.28
CA LEU A 146 -14.84 -5.81 -6.74
C LEU A 146 -13.97 -6.66 -7.67
N ALA A 147 -14.24 -6.62 -8.98
CA ALA A 147 -13.44 -7.35 -9.97
C ALA A 147 -11.96 -6.88 -9.97
N LEU A 148 -11.72 -5.57 -9.87
CA LEU A 148 -10.38 -5.00 -9.75
C LEU A 148 -9.68 -5.41 -8.45
N ALA A 149 -10.40 -5.42 -7.33
CA ALA A 149 -9.87 -5.92 -6.05
C ALA A 149 -9.47 -7.40 -6.13
N GLN A 150 -10.31 -8.23 -6.77
CA GLN A 150 -10.02 -9.65 -6.99
C GLN A 150 -8.80 -9.85 -7.90
N ALA A 151 -8.65 -9.04 -8.95
CA ALA A 151 -7.51 -9.09 -9.86
C ALA A 151 -6.18 -8.77 -9.15
N VAL A 152 -6.14 -7.71 -8.33
CA VAL A 152 -4.96 -7.39 -7.50
C VAL A 152 -4.62 -8.54 -6.57
N PHE A 153 -5.62 -9.09 -5.86
CA PHE A 153 -5.38 -10.23 -4.98
C PHE A 153 -4.83 -11.45 -5.73
N ASN A 154 -5.45 -11.82 -6.86
CA ASN A 154 -5.08 -12.99 -7.63
C ASN A 154 -3.65 -12.90 -8.18
N THR A 155 -3.27 -11.72 -8.69
CA THR A 155 -1.90 -11.47 -9.18
C THR A 155 -0.88 -11.52 -8.04
N GLN A 156 -1.19 -10.97 -6.86
CA GLN A 156 -0.33 -11.06 -5.68
C GLN A 156 -0.19 -12.48 -5.15
N ALA A 157 -1.29 -13.22 -5.03
CA ALA A 157 -1.28 -14.60 -4.54
C ALA A 157 -0.35 -15.50 -5.37
N ALA A 158 -0.32 -15.30 -6.69
CA ALA A 158 0.56 -16.02 -7.61
C ALA A 158 2.05 -15.66 -7.45
N ARG A 159 2.37 -14.49 -6.88
CA ARG A 159 3.75 -14.05 -6.61
C ARG A 159 4.28 -14.45 -5.24
N TRP A 160 3.53 -15.21 -4.46
CA TRP A 160 3.98 -15.70 -3.15
C TRP A 160 5.26 -16.55 -3.30
N ASP A 161 6.39 -16.00 -2.86
CA ASP A 161 7.71 -16.61 -3.06
C ASP A 161 7.98 -17.68 -1.99
N THR A 162 7.84 -18.95 -2.37
CA THR A 162 8.12 -20.11 -1.52
C THR A 162 9.59 -20.52 -1.49
N GLU A 163 10.45 -19.95 -2.35
CA GLU A 163 11.86 -20.30 -2.44
C GLU A 163 12.66 -19.63 -1.32
N HIS A 164 12.30 -18.39 -0.95
CA HIS A 164 13.02 -17.61 0.06
C HIS A 164 12.14 -17.33 1.28
N CYS A 165 12.74 -17.41 2.47
CA CYS A 165 12.07 -17.11 3.74
C CYS A 165 10.78 -17.93 3.99
N ASN A 166 10.68 -19.13 3.41
CA ASN A 166 9.53 -20.04 3.51
C ASN A 166 8.18 -19.41 3.10
N GLY A 167 8.19 -18.40 2.21
CA GLY A 167 7.00 -17.65 1.83
C GLY A 167 7.22 -16.14 1.85
N GLY A 168 6.12 -15.40 1.70
CA GLY A 168 6.07 -13.95 1.69
C GLY A 168 6.21 -13.38 0.28
N LEU A 169 5.51 -12.28 0.03
CA LEU A 169 5.74 -11.44 -1.13
C LEU A 169 7.06 -10.68 -0.94
N ARG A 170 7.70 -10.40 -2.06
CA ARG A 170 8.77 -9.40 -2.12
C ARG A 170 8.14 -8.02 -2.16
N TRP A 171 8.90 -7.00 -1.78
CA TRP A 171 8.47 -5.63 -1.94
C TRP A 171 8.19 -5.33 -3.41
N GLN A 172 9.20 -5.47 -4.26
CA GLN A 172 9.07 -5.20 -5.68
C GLN A 172 8.47 -6.38 -6.46
N ILE A 173 7.69 -6.08 -7.51
CA ILE A 173 7.11 -7.09 -8.40
C ILE A 173 8.15 -7.57 -9.42
N PHE A 174 8.93 -6.64 -9.96
CA PHE A 174 9.83 -6.88 -11.07
C PHE A 174 11.26 -7.12 -10.60
N THR A 175 11.91 -8.16 -11.15
CA THR A 175 13.19 -8.67 -10.62
C THR A 175 14.37 -7.70 -10.73
N TRP A 176 14.28 -6.67 -11.58
CA TRP A 176 15.33 -5.66 -11.77
C TRP A 176 15.09 -4.38 -10.95
N ASN A 177 13.98 -4.29 -10.22
CA ASN A 177 13.72 -3.14 -9.35
C ASN A 177 14.55 -3.29 -8.06
N ASN A 178 15.07 -2.17 -7.58
CA ASN A 178 15.79 -2.13 -6.30
C ASN A 178 14.81 -2.46 -5.17
N GLY A 179 15.20 -3.38 -4.28
CA GLY A 179 14.33 -3.87 -3.23
C GLY A 179 13.56 -5.16 -3.58
N TYR A 180 13.78 -5.76 -4.76
CA TYR A 180 13.25 -7.09 -5.06
C TYR A 180 13.78 -8.18 -4.11
N ASP A 181 14.96 -7.98 -3.52
CA ASP A 181 15.55 -8.82 -2.48
C ASP A 181 15.02 -8.53 -1.06
N TYR A 182 14.12 -7.57 -0.91
CA TYR A 182 13.52 -7.20 0.37
C TYR A 182 12.09 -7.73 0.50
N LYS A 183 11.74 -8.32 1.64
CA LYS A 183 10.35 -8.67 1.99
C LYS A 183 9.90 -7.74 3.12
N ASN A 184 9.04 -6.78 2.77
CA ASN A 184 8.55 -5.76 3.69
C ASN A 184 7.16 -6.11 4.25
N SER A 185 6.85 -5.55 5.41
CA SER A 185 5.58 -5.78 6.10
C SER A 185 4.41 -5.15 5.38
N ILE A 186 4.59 -4.02 4.68
CA ILE A 186 3.48 -3.35 4.00
C ILE A 186 2.93 -4.18 2.82
N SER A 187 3.77 -4.82 2.01
CA SER A 187 3.30 -5.72 0.93
C SER A 187 2.46 -6.86 1.49
N GLN A 188 2.88 -7.39 2.65
CA GLN A 188 2.13 -8.44 3.36
C GLN A 188 0.83 -7.91 3.95
N ALA A 189 0.85 -6.73 4.56
CA ALA A 189 -0.30 -6.12 5.19
C ALA A 189 -1.38 -5.76 4.17
N CYS A 190 -1.01 -5.23 3.01
CA CYS A 190 -1.94 -4.98 1.90
C CYS A 190 -2.56 -6.29 1.38
N PHE A 191 -1.74 -7.31 1.11
CA PHE A 191 -2.23 -8.60 0.63
C PHE A 191 -3.14 -9.30 1.64
N PHE A 192 -2.73 -9.31 2.92
CA PHE A 192 -3.50 -9.84 4.04
C PHE A 192 -4.85 -9.14 4.19
N ALA A 193 -4.85 -7.81 4.22
CA ALA A 193 -6.06 -7.02 4.39
C ALA A 193 -7.00 -7.19 3.19
N LEU A 194 -6.48 -7.20 1.96
CA LEU A 194 -7.27 -7.42 0.76
C LEU A 194 -7.90 -8.81 0.75
N GLY A 195 -7.13 -9.86 1.07
CA GLY A 195 -7.65 -11.23 1.20
C GLY A 195 -8.73 -11.35 2.27
N ALA A 196 -8.49 -10.83 3.47
CA ALA A 196 -9.47 -10.87 4.56
C ALA A 196 -10.77 -10.13 4.20
N ARG A 197 -10.67 -8.98 3.53
CA ARG A 197 -11.82 -8.19 3.08
C ARG A 197 -12.59 -8.86 1.95
N LEU A 198 -11.90 -9.44 0.98
CA LEU A 198 -12.53 -10.26 -0.06
C LEU A 198 -13.24 -11.47 0.53
N ALA A 199 -12.65 -12.12 1.54
CA ALA A 199 -13.28 -13.22 2.26
C ALA A 199 -14.56 -12.79 2.97
N LEU A 200 -14.52 -11.66 3.69
CA LEU A 200 -15.68 -11.08 4.37
C LEU A 200 -16.78 -10.66 3.37
N TYR A 201 -16.40 -10.02 2.26
CA TYR A 201 -17.33 -9.50 1.25
C TYR A 201 -18.02 -10.62 0.46
N THR A 202 -17.25 -11.63 0.04
CA THR A 202 -17.73 -12.69 -0.87
C THR A 202 -18.17 -13.96 -0.16
N GLY A 203 -17.75 -14.16 1.10
CA GLY A 203 -17.90 -15.42 1.81
C GLY A 203 -17.00 -16.54 1.29
N ASN A 204 -16.05 -16.27 0.39
CA ASN A 204 -15.17 -17.28 -0.18
C ASN A 204 -14.00 -17.60 0.76
N GLN A 205 -13.97 -18.84 1.22
CA GLN A 205 -12.98 -19.36 2.17
C GLN A 205 -11.54 -19.31 1.64
N SER A 206 -11.30 -19.44 0.33
CA SER A 206 -9.94 -19.42 -0.20
C SER A 206 -9.21 -18.10 0.06
N TYR A 207 -9.93 -16.98 0.09
CA TYR A 207 -9.34 -15.69 0.47
C TYR A 207 -8.96 -15.66 1.97
N ALA A 208 -9.80 -16.24 2.84
CA ALA A 208 -9.51 -16.37 4.26
C ALA A 208 -8.29 -17.28 4.52
N ASP A 209 -8.15 -18.37 3.77
CA ASP A 209 -7.00 -19.28 3.89
C ASP A 209 -5.68 -18.58 3.56
N TRP A 210 -5.69 -17.68 2.57
CA TRP A 210 -4.54 -16.82 2.26
C TRP A 210 -4.27 -15.78 3.35
N ALA A 211 -5.31 -15.26 3.99
CA ALA A 211 -5.18 -14.34 5.11
C ALA A 211 -4.53 -15.04 6.31
N ASP A 212 -4.97 -16.24 6.68
CA ASP A 212 -4.33 -17.08 7.71
C ASP A 212 -2.87 -17.40 7.36
N LYS A 213 -2.60 -17.82 6.11
CA LYS A 213 -1.24 -18.10 5.63
C LYS A 213 -0.32 -16.89 5.75
N THR A 214 -0.82 -15.70 5.43
CA THR A 214 -0.04 -14.46 5.52
C THR A 214 0.24 -14.08 6.97
N TRP A 215 -0.77 -14.19 7.85
CA TRP A 215 -0.60 -13.97 9.29
C TRP A 215 0.46 -14.91 9.88
N ASP A 216 0.35 -16.20 9.62
CA ASP A 216 1.26 -17.20 10.16
C ASP A 216 2.71 -16.96 9.68
N TRP A 217 2.87 -16.54 8.42
CA TRP A 217 4.18 -16.16 7.89
C TRP A 217 4.77 -14.92 8.61
N MET A 218 3.96 -13.89 8.87
CA MET A 218 4.40 -12.68 9.59
C MET A 218 4.85 -12.99 11.03
N ILE A 219 4.20 -13.96 11.68
CA ILE A 219 4.61 -14.46 13.01
C ILE A 219 5.89 -15.30 12.92
N ALA A 220 5.97 -16.22 11.96
CA ALA A 220 7.11 -17.12 11.79
C ALA A 220 8.42 -16.37 11.48
N THR A 221 8.33 -15.31 10.67
CA THR A 221 9.45 -14.41 10.37
C THR A 221 9.75 -13.38 11.45
N LYS A 222 8.90 -13.30 12.49
CA LYS A 222 9.01 -12.35 13.62
C LYS A 222 8.89 -10.87 13.20
N LEU A 223 8.38 -10.60 12.00
CA LEU A 223 7.99 -9.25 11.59
C LEU A 223 6.87 -8.72 12.49
N ILE A 224 5.96 -9.60 12.91
CA ILE A 224 5.10 -9.35 14.08
C ILE A 224 5.79 -9.91 15.32
N ASN A 225 6.15 -9.03 16.24
CA ASN A 225 6.77 -9.42 17.49
C ASN A 225 5.73 -9.88 18.51
N THR A 226 5.77 -11.14 18.94
CA THR A 226 4.77 -11.70 19.86
C THR A 226 4.91 -11.26 21.33
N LYS A 227 5.91 -10.44 21.67
CA LYS A 227 6.08 -9.90 23.03
C LYS A 227 5.46 -8.53 23.21
N ASN A 228 5.68 -7.63 22.25
CA ASN A 228 5.21 -6.25 22.30
C ASN A 228 4.25 -5.90 21.14
N TRP A 229 3.96 -6.84 20.25
CA TRP A 229 3.07 -6.70 19.09
C TRP A 229 3.46 -5.59 18.13
N ALA A 230 4.74 -5.18 18.15
CA ALA A 230 5.34 -4.33 17.13
C ALA A 230 5.31 -5.03 15.77
N VAL A 231 5.01 -4.27 14.72
CA VAL A 231 5.15 -4.71 13.33
C VAL A 231 6.35 -4.00 12.72
N TYR A 232 7.45 -4.74 12.56
CA TYR A 232 8.71 -4.24 12.00
C TYR A 232 8.64 -4.08 10.49
N ASP A 233 9.57 -3.35 9.91
CA ASP A 233 9.47 -2.93 8.50
C ASP A 233 9.66 -4.06 7.49
N GLY A 234 10.58 -4.99 7.75
CA GLY A 234 10.89 -6.06 6.79
C GLY A 234 12.25 -6.70 7.03
N ALA A 235 12.66 -7.55 6.09
CA ALA A 235 13.98 -8.17 6.09
C ALA A 235 14.43 -8.58 4.68
N GLY A 236 15.75 -8.65 4.46
CA GLY A 236 16.34 -9.10 3.21
C GLY A 236 16.40 -10.63 3.09
N ILE A 237 16.22 -11.14 1.86
CA ILE A 237 16.26 -12.58 1.57
C ILE A 237 17.66 -13.19 1.75
N GLU A 238 18.71 -12.39 1.64
CA GLU A 238 20.11 -12.79 1.79
C GLU A 238 20.44 -13.24 3.23
N THR A 239 19.64 -12.79 4.20
CA THR A 239 19.70 -13.24 5.59
C THR A 239 18.62 -14.26 5.93
N ASN A 240 17.95 -14.82 4.92
CA ASN A 240 16.75 -15.66 5.08
C ASN A 240 15.68 -14.97 5.97
N CYS A 241 15.53 -13.66 5.80
CA CYS A 241 14.62 -12.82 6.57
C CYS A 241 14.83 -12.85 8.11
N THR A 242 16.07 -13.13 8.57
CA THR A 242 16.37 -13.21 10.01
C THR A 242 16.91 -11.92 10.61
N VAL A 243 17.52 -11.05 9.80
CA VAL A 243 17.98 -9.73 10.21
C VAL A 243 16.89 -8.72 9.85
N LEU A 244 16.10 -8.34 10.86
CA LEU A 244 14.96 -7.45 10.69
C LEU A 244 15.40 -5.99 10.64
N THR A 245 14.78 -5.21 9.77
CA THR A 245 14.79 -3.75 9.82
C THR A 245 13.82 -3.31 10.93
N PRO A 246 14.29 -2.74 12.04
CA PRO A 246 13.48 -2.60 13.26
C PRO A 246 12.56 -1.38 13.26
N TYR A 247 12.47 -0.63 12.15
CA TYR A 247 11.59 0.54 12.07
C TYR A 247 10.13 0.13 12.21
N GLN A 248 9.36 0.98 12.89
CA GLN A 248 7.92 0.84 13.06
C GLN A 248 7.27 2.03 12.36
N PHE A 249 6.52 1.74 11.31
CA PHE A 249 5.73 2.70 10.55
C PHE A 249 4.25 2.40 10.76
N SER A 250 3.43 3.44 10.95
CA SER A 250 2.06 3.27 11.42
C SER A 250 1.19 2.43 10.49
N TYR A 251 1.41 2.55 9.18
CA TYR A 251 0.68 1.80 8.16
C TYR A 251 0.95 0.28 8.21
N ASN A 252 2.11 -0.18 8.68
CA ASN A 252 2.43 -1.61 8.74
C ASN A 252 1.50 -2.31 9.74
N VAL A 253 1.37 -1.75 10.96
CA VAL A 253 0.43 -2.27 11.96
C VAL A 253 -1.02 -2.00 11.55
N GLY A 254 -1.30 -0.85 10.94
CA GLY A 254 -2.65 -0.49 10.52
C GLY A 254 -3.24 -1.46 9.50
N GLY A 255 -2.48 -1.89 8.49
CA GLY A 255 -2.95 -2.87 7.51
C GLY A 255 -3.19 -4.25 8.14
N MET A 256 -2.35 -4.66 9.09
CA MET A 256 -2.57 -5.87 9.86
C MET A 256 -3.81 -5.77 10.77
N ILE A 257 -4.11 -4.60 11.33
CA ILE A 257 -5.34 -4.35 12.09
C ILE A 257 -6.56 -4.48 11.16
N LEU A 258 -6.50 -3.90 9.96
CA LEU A 258 -7.60 -3.95 8.99
C LEU A 258 -7.97 -5.39 8.64
N GLY A 259 -6.98 -6.21 8.27
CA GLY A 259 -7.24 -7.61 7.93
C GLY A 259 -7.68 -8.46 9.12
N ALA A 260 -7.09 -8.25 10.31
CA ALA A 260 -7.48 -8.98 11.51
C ALA A 260 -8.92 -8.66 11.95
N ALA A 261 -9.36 -7.41 11.78
CA ALA A 261 -10.73 -6.99 12.02
C ALA A 261 -11.72 -7.64 11.04
N ALA A 262 -11.38 -7.69 9.75
CA ALA A 262 -12.19 -8.37 8.74
C ALA A 262 -12.31 -9.88 9.03
N MET A 263 -11.19 -10.54 9.37
CA MET A 263 -11.20 -11.95 9.76
C MET A 263 -11.98 -12.21 11.05
N TYR A 264 -11.90 -11.31 12.04
CA TYR A 264 -12.70 -11.41 13.26
C TYR A 264 -14.20 -11.30 12.95
N ASN A 265 -14.62 -10.33 12.14
CA ASN A 265 -16.02 -10.17 11.77
C ASN A 265 -16.56 -11.36 10.96
N MET A 266 -15.74 -11.89 10.04
CA MET A 266 -16.12 -13.07 9.25
C MET A 266 -16.26 -14.34 10.10
N THR A 267 -15.35 -14.54 11.07
CA THR A 267 -15.23 -15.83 11.79
C THR A 267 -15.85 -15.82 13.18
N GLU A 268 -16.02 -14.64 13.77
CA GLU A 268 -16.34 -14.41 15.19
C GLU A 268 -15.41 -15.15 16.16
N SER A 269 -14.23 -15.60 15.69
CA SER A 269 -13.36 -16.48 16.47
C SER A 269 -12.60 -15.72 17.54
N GLN A 270 -12.44 -16.37 18.71
CA GLN A 270 -11.64 -15.82 19.80
C GLN A 270 -10.17 -15.63 19.39
N THR A 271 -9.64 -16.46 18.48
CA THR A 271 -8.29 -16.33 17.93
C THR A 271 -8.11 -14.99 17.23
N TRP A 272 -8.98 -14.66 16.27
CA TRP A 272 -8.88 -13.39 15.55
C TRP A 272 -9.15 -12.19 16.45
N LYS A 273 -10.06 -12.32 17.43
CA LYS A 273 -10.25 -11.29 18.45
C LYS A 273 -8.96 -10.99 19.22
N THR A 274 -8.31 -12.02 19.76
CA THR A 274 -7.06 -11.87 20.52
C THR A 274 -5.93 -11.30 19.65
N ARG A 275 -5.82 -11.74 18.38
CA ARG A 275 -4.85 -11.21 17.42
C ARG A 275 -5.06 -9.69 17.20
N LEU A 276 -6.31 -9.28 17.00
CA LEU A 276 -6.68 -7.87 16.81
C LEU A 276 -6.38 -7.03 18.05
N ASP A 277 -6.83 -7.47 19.23
CA ASP A 277 -6.65 -6.73 20.49
C ASP A 277 -5.15 -6.52 20.81
N ASN A 278 -4.32 -7.52 20.50
CA ASN A 278 -2.88 -7.44 20.67
C ASN A 278 -2.20 -6.45 19.69
N LEU A 279 -2.61 -6.43 18.42
CA LEU A 279 -2.12 -5.43 17.48
C LEU A 279 -2.50 -4.00 17.89
N LEU A 280 -3.70 -3.82 18.47
CA LEU A 280 -4.10 -2.53 19.04
C LEU A 280 -3.19 -2.10 20.18
N GLU A 281 -2.81 -3.01 21.07
CA GLU A 281 -1.83 -2.71 22.12
C GLU A 281 -0.48 -2.28 21.52
N GLY A 282 0.02 -3.02 20.52
CA GLY A 282 1.26 -2.66 19.82
C GLY A 282 1.20 -1.30 19.11
N SER A 283 0.03 -0.93 18.56
CA SER A 283 -0.17 0.33 17.85
C SER A 283 -0.10 1.58 18.76
N LYS A 284 -0.18 1.42 20.08
CA LYS A 284 -0.12 2.55 21.02
C LYS A 284 1.19 3.33 20.98
N VAL A 285 2.26 2.72 20.46
CA VAL A 285 3.56 3.39 20.25
C VAL A 285 3.47 4.61 19.31
N PHE A 286 2.46 4.64 18.43
CA PHE A 286 2.22 5.74 17.50
C PHE A 286 1.43 6.90 18.12
N PHE A 287 1.21 6.91 19.43
CA PHE A 287 0.53 8.01 20.12
C PHE A 287 1.45 8.65 21.17
N THR A 288 1.59 9.97 21.07
CA THR A 288 2.51 10.79 21.86
C THR A 288 1.79 12.03 22.43
N GLY A 289 2.57 13.00 22.90
CA GLY A 289 2.09 14.24 23.51
C GLY A 289 1.85 14.08 25.01
N PRO A 290 1.35 15.13 25.69
CA PRO A 290 1.25 15.16 27.15
C PRO A 290 0.43 14.01 27.76
N ASN A 291 -0.55 13.51 27.00
CA ASN A 291 -1.45 12.42 27.42
C ASN A 291 -1.22 11.12 26.62
N ASN A 292 -0.15 11.01 25.83
CA ASN A 292 0.14 9.87 24.94
C ASN A 292 -1.05 9.48 24.04
N ASN A 293 -1.75 10.47 23.46
CA ASN A 293 -2.99 10.27 22.72
C ASN A 293 -3.06 11.01 21.37
N ILE A 294 -1.95 11.62 20.92
CA ILE A 294 -1.86 12.31 19.63
C ILE A 294 -1.00 11.48 18.68
N MET A 295 -1.56 11.13 17.52
CA MET A 295 -0.89 10.26 16.55
C MET A 295 0.38 10.88 15.96
N SER A 296 1.45 10.08 15.86
CA SER A 296 2.78 10.49 15.40
C SER A 296 3.55 9.32 14.76
N GLU A 297 4.37 9.60 13.74
CA GLU A 297 5.29 8.61 13.17
C GLU A 297 6.55 8.48 14.03
N VAL A 298 6.62 7.42 14.84
CA VAL A 298 7.72 7.17 15.78
C VAL A 298 9.10 7.08 15.10
N ALA A 299 9.16 6.61 13.86
CA ALA A 299 10.41 6.42 13.14
C ALA A 299 11.04 7.73 12.63
N CYS A 300 10.25 8.77 12.36
CA CYS A 300 10.74 9.93 11.59
C CYS A 300 10.26 11.30 12.10
N GLU A 301 9.11 11.39 12.77
CA GLU A 301 8.47 12.69 13.08
C GLU A 301 9.25 13.47 14.14
N SER A 302 9.68 12.79 15.22
CA SER A 302 10.40 13.41 16.34
C SER A 302 11.77 14.00 15.98
N VAL A 303 12.34 13.55 14.87
CA VAL A 303 13.64 14.00 14.34
C VAL A 303 13.50 14.77 13.02
N ASN A 304 12.27 15.00 12.56
CA ASN A 304 11.94 15.72 11.33
C ASN A 304 12.65 15.16 10.09
N THR A 305 12.66 13.84 9.94
CA THR A 305 13.27 13.14 8.80
C THR A 305 12.26 12.40 7.93
N CYS A 306 10.97 12.64 8.12
CA CYS A 306 9.95 11.95 7.33
C CYS A 306 10.11 12.27 5.85
N ASN A 307 10.03 11.25 5.00
CA ASN A 307 10.03 11.41 3.55
C ASN A 307 8.60 11.63 3.00
N VAL A 308 8.47 11.77 1.67
CA VAL A 308 7.17 12.04 1.01
C VAL A 308 6.13 10.96 1.31
N ASP A 309 6.52 9.69 1.30
CA ASP A 309 5.64 8.55 1.57
C ASP A 309 5.20 8.57 3.04
N GLU A 310 6.16 8.73 3.95
CA GLU A 310 5.97 8.71 5.41
C GLU A 310 5.04 9.82 5.91
N HIS A 311 4.94 10.94 5.17
CA HIS A 311 3.97 12.00 5.48
C HIS A 311 2.52 11.53 5.40
N SER A 312 2.22 10.45 4.68
CA SER A 312 0.87 9.93 4.48
C SER A 312 0.50 8.78 5.43
N PHE A 313 1.45 8.16 6.12
CA PHE A 313 1.22 6.89 6.84
C PHE A 313 0.15 6.99 7.93
N LYS A 314 0.10 8.11 8.66
CA LYS A 314 -0.94 8.40 9.66
C LYS A 314 -2.35 8.43 9.07
N ALA A 315 -2.51 8.79 7.79
CA ALA A 315 -3.78 8.74 7.10
C ALA A 315 -4.32 7.31 7.07
N TYR A 316 -3.46 6.34 6.76
CA TYR A 316 -3.85 4.95 6.62
C TYR A 316 -4.08 4.27 7.96
N LEU A 317 -3.22 4.51 8.95
CA LEU A 317 -3.47 4.03 10.31
C LEU A 317 -4.83 4.54 10.81
N THR A 318 -5.11 5.82 10.60
CA THR A 318 -6.40 6.42 10.96
C THR A 318 -7.57 5.75 10.26
N ARG A 319 -7.52 5.65 8.92
CA ARG A 319 -8.57 5.02 8.10
C ARG A 319 -8.88 3.61 8.59
N TRP A 320 -7.83 2.83 8.84
CA TRP A 320 -7.96 1.42 9.17
C TRP A 320 -8.38 1.16 10.62
N LEU A 321 -7.93 1.98 11.59
CA LEU A 321 -8.47 1.97 12.95
C LEU A 321 -9.96 2.38 12.98
N THR A 322 -10.33 3.34 12.14
CA THR A 322 -11.70 3.82 12.02
C THR A 322 -12.61 2.73 11.44
N MET A 323 -12.21 2.08 10.35
CA MET A 323 -12.95 0.97 9.74
C MET A 323 -13.07 -0.23 10.67
N MET A 324 -12.02 -0.55 11.43
CA MET A 324 -12.04 -1.64 12.42
C MET A 324 -13.23 -1.52 13.38
N ILE A 325 -13.60 -0.31 13.81
CA ILE A 325 -14.74 -0.09 14.73
C ILE A 325 -16.04 -0.69 14.15
N LYS A 326 -16.24 -0.63 12.83
CA LYS A 326 -17.42 -1.22 12.15
C LYS A 326 -17.49 -2.73 12.28
N TRP A 327 -16.33 -3.39 12.23
CA TRP A 327 -16.19 -4.84 12.22
C TRP A 327 -15.91 -5.45 13.61
N ALA A 328 -15.38 -4.65 14.53
CA ALA A 328 -15.01 -5.04 15.88
C ALA A 328 -15.43 -3.95 16.90
N PRO A 329 -16.72 -3.79 17.21
CA PRO A 329 -17.25 -2.65 17.96
C PRO A 329 -16.72 -2.57 19.40
N HIS A 330 -16.28 -3.71 19.96
CA HIS A 330 -15.65 -3.77 21.28
C HIS A 330 -14.36 -2.94 21.37
N THR A 331 -13.80 -2.53 20.23
CA THR A 331 -12.58 -1.70 20.15
C THR A 331 -12.87 -0.20 20.26
N TYR A 332 -14.14 0.23 20.13
CA TYR A 332 -14.52 1.64 20.08
C TYR A 332 -14.01 2.44 21.29
N ASP A 333 -14.35 1.98 22.51
CA ASP A 333 -13.97 2.68 23.76
C ASP A 333 -12.45 2.73 23.97
N VAL A 334 -11.72 1.81 23.34
CA VAL A 334 -10.26 1.76 23.41
C VAL A 334 -9.64 2.78 22.47
N ILE A 335 -10.08 2.84 21.20
CA ILE A 335 -9.38 3.60 20.16
C ILE A 335 -9.96 4.98 19.89
N HIS A 336 -11.28 5.15 20.02
CA HIS A 336 -11.95 6.41 19.68
C HIS A 336 -11.39 7.62 20.45
N PRO A 337 -11.03 7.53 21.75
CA PRO A 337 -10.39 8.64 22.47
C PRO A 337 -9.08 9.12 21.83
N TYR A 338 -8.29 8.21 21.23
CA TYR A 338 -7.05 8.54 20.54
C TYR A 338 -7.32 9.22 19.19
N LEU A 339 -8.29 8.71 18.42
CA LEU A 339 -8.71 9.30 17.15
C LEU A 339 -9.23 10.73 17.35
N ARG A 340 -10.10 10.90 18.36
CA ARG A 340 -10.67 12.18 18.75
C ARG A 340 -9.61 13.20 19.19
N ALA A 341 -8.68 12.80 20.06
CA ALA A 341 -7.62 13.72 20.51
C ALA A 341 -6.70 14.12 19.35
N SER A 342 -6.38 13.18 18.47
CA SER A 342 -5.56 13.42 17.29
C SER A 342 -6.26 14.35 16.28
N SER A 343 -7.58 14.24 16.11
CA SER A 343 -8.34 15.10 15.18
C SER A 343 -8.32 16.57 15.60
N VAL A 344 -8.54 16.83 16.89
CA VAL A 344 -8.44 18.17 17.46
C VAL A 344 -7.03 18.74 17.32
N ALA A 345 -6.01 17.92 17.59
CA ALA A 345 -4.62 18.32 17.46
C ALA A 345 -4.23 18.66 16.01
N ALA A 346 -4.67 17.83 15.05
CA ALA A 346 -4.47 18.05 13.63
C ALA A 346 -5.13 19.35 13.15
N ALA A 347 -6.43 19.53 13.43
CA ALA A 347 -7.17 20.73 13.05
C ALA A 347 -6.53 22.02 13.60
N LYS A 348 -6.05 21.99 14.84
CA LYS A 348 -5.45 23.14 15.52
C LYS A 348 -4.17 23.67 14.84
N GLN A 349 -3.39 22.79 14.23
CA GLN A 349 -2.13 23.18 13.58
C GLN A 349 -2.31 23.62 12.12
N CYS A 350 -3.46 23.34 11.50
CA CYS A 350 -3.76 23.71 10.10
C CYS A 350 -3.87 25.23 9.93
N LYS A 351 -2.72 25.88 9.74
CA LYS A 351 -2.55 27.34 9.62
C LYS A 351 -1.58 27.71 8.48
N GLY A 352 -1.20 26.74 7.67
CA GLY A 352 -0.18 26.85 6.64
C GLY A 352 -0.72 27.28 5.27
N GLY A 353 0.19 27.34 4.30
CA GLY A 353 -0.13 27.62 2.90
C GLY A 353 -0.62 29.05 2.62
N ALA A 354 -0.82 29.36 1.33
CA ALA A 354 -1.31 30.68 0.90
C ALA A 354 -2.75 30.95 1.36
N ASN A 355 -3.55 29.89 1.53
CA ASN A 355 -4.91 29.94 2.06
C ASN A 355 -4.97 30.01 3.60
N LYS A 356 -3.82 29.94 4.29
CA LYS A 356 -3.68 30.00 5.76
C LYS A 356 -4.45 28.91 6.53
N ARG A 357 -4.75 27.79 5.89
CA ARG A 357 -5.44 26.64 6.49
C ARG A 357 -4.88 25.28 6.07
N MET A 358 -3.76 25.23 5.33
CA MET A 358 -3.08 23.96 5.02
C MET A 358 -2.55 23.33 6.31
N CYS A 359 -2.62 22.00 6.35
CA CYS A 359 -2.17 21.21 7.48
C CYS A 359 -0.71 20.76 7.32
N GLY A 360 0.04 20.78 8.42
CA GLY A 360 1.31 20.09 8.58
C GLY A 360 1.12 18.66 9.12
N LEU A 361 2.23 18.00 9.46
CA LEU A 361 2.26 16.63 9.96
C LEU A 361 2.38 16.52 11.47
N ILE A 362 3.14 17.41 12.12
CA ILE A 362 3.43 17.34 13.55
C ILE A 362 2.26 17.92 14.37
N TRP A 363 1.43 17.05 14.93
CA TRP A 363 0.19 17.48 15.61
C TRP A 363 0.37 17.73 17.10
N TYR A 364 1.30 17.02 17.76
CA TYR A 364 1.46 17.06 19.21
C TYR A 364 1.98 18.40 19.76
N ASP A 365 2.62 19.22 18.91
CA ASP A 365 3.11 20.55 19.27
C ASP A 365 2.04 21.65 19.12
N GLY A 366 0.90 21.34 18.49
CA GLY A 366 -0.20 22.27 18.27
C GLY A 366 0.15 23.51 17.43
N LYS A 367 1.28 23.46 16.71
CA LYS A 367 1.82 24.51 15.84
C LYS A 367 1.99 23.94 14.44
N TYR A 368 1.77 24.79 13.45
CA TYR A 368 2.12 24.46 12.07
C TYR A 368 3.63 24.24 11.95
N ASP A 369 4.04 23.10 11.41
CA ASP A 369 5.43 22.65 11.34
C ASP A 369 6.19 23.17 10.09
N ASN A 370 5.54 24.02 9.29
CA ASN A 370 6.04 24.52 8.01
C ASN A 370 6.15 23.49 6.89
N THR A 371 5.51 22.32 7.05
CA THR A 371 5.37 21.32 5.98
C THR A 371 3.96 21.34 5.40
N THR A 372 3.82 21.02 4.13
CA THR A 372 2.52 20.90 3.46
C THR A 372 2.68 19.99 2.24
N GLY A 373 1.73 19.10 2.04
CA GLY A 373 1.70 18.19 0.91
C GLY A 373 0.47 17.29 0.96
N VAL A 374 0.39 16.37 -0.01
CA VAL A 374 -0.71 15.42 -0.18
C VAL A 374 -0.84 14.53 1.06
N GLY A 375 0.24 13.87 1.48
CA GLY A 375 0.28 13.09 2.73
C GLY A 375 -0.25 13.83 3.97
N GLN A 376 0.20 15.07 4.20
CA GLN A 376 -0.26 15.88 5.33
C GLN A 376 -1.76 16.20 5.26
N GLN A 377 -2.27 16.55 4.08
CA GLN A 377 -3.70 16.86 3.92
C GLN A 377 -4.55 15.58 4.05
N MET A 378 -4.10 14.45 3.49
CA MET A 378 -4.76 13.16 3.67
C MET A 378 -4.83 12.78 5.14
N ALA A 379 -3.71 12.88 5.87
CA ALA A 379 -3.66 12.52 7.28
C ALA A 379 -4.61 13.38 8.13
N ALA A 380 -4.64 14.70 7.89
CA ALA A 380 -5.56 15.61 8.60
C ALA A 380 -7.03 15.37 8.24
N LEU A 381 -7.34 15.07 6.98
CA LEU A 381 -8.70 14.78 6.53
C LEU A 381 -9.23 13.46 7.12
N GLU A 382 -8.48 12.37 7.01
CA GLU A 382 -8.86 11.06 7.56
C GLU A 382 -9.14 11.14 9.07
N ILE A 383 -8.27 11.82 9.83
CA ILE A 383 -8.44 11.90 11.29
C ILE A 383 -9.63 12.77 11.68
N THR A 384 -9.93 13.78 10.88
CA THR A 384 -11.14 14.59 11.07
C THR A 384 -12.39 13.75 10.81
N MET A 385 -12.45 13.05 9.67
CA MET A 385 -13.60 12.22 9.28
C MET A 385 -13.85 11.04 10.22
N SER A 386 -12.81 10.53 10.90
CA SER A 386 -12.94 9.44 11.88
C SER A 386 -13.99 9.70 12.97
N ASN A 387 -14.29 10.97 13.27
CA ASN A 387 -15.30 11.34 14.26
C ASN A 387 -16.75 11.09 13.77
N LEU A 388 -16.96 10.81 12.48
CA LEU A 388 -18.26 10.47 11.90
C LEU A 388 -18.55 8.96 11.91
N ILE A 389 -17.68 8.13 12.50
CA ILE A 389 -17.78 6.67 12.39
C ILE A 389 -19.10 6.11 12.92
N LEU A 390 -19.69 6.68 13.97
CA LEU A 390 -20.99 6.23 14.48
C LEU A 390 -22.16 6.68 13.61
N ASN A 391 -21.96 7.71 12.77
CA ASN A 391 -22.98 8.26 11.89
C ASN A 391 -23.02 7.59 10.50
N SER A 392 -21.97 6.86 10.11
CA SER A 392 -21.92 6.17 8.81
C SER A 392 -22.66 4.83 8.81
N SER A 393 -23.08 4.37 7.62
CA SER A 393 -23.66 3.03 7.44
C SER A 393 -22.63 1.92 7.71
N SER A 394 -23.04 0.67 7.85
CA SER A 394 -22.06 -0.43 7.87
C SER A 394 -21.59 -0.76 6.45
N PRO A 395 -20.32 -1.15 6.25
CA PRO A 395 -19.84 -1.67 4.97
C PRO A 395 -20.72 -2.84 4.49
N VAL A 396 -21.02 -2.87 3.20
CA VAL A 396 -21.82 -3.92 2.57
C VAL A 396 -20.95 -5.11 2.17
N THR A 397 -21.57 -6.27 2.04
CA THR A 397 -21.01 -7.47 1.41
C THR A 397 -21.85 -7.81 0.17
N ALA A 398 -21.45 -8.84 -0.57
CA ALA A 398 -22.19 -9.31 -1.75
C ALA A 398 -23.67 -9.63 -1.43
N ASP A 399 -23.95 -10.12 -0.22
CA ASP A 399 -25.30 -10.52 0.20
C ASP A 399 -26.08 -9.43 0.95
N THR A 400 -25.44 -8.29 1.27
CA THR A 400 -26.07 -7.22 2.06
C THR A 400 -26.15 -5.89 1.33
N GLY A 401 -26.29 -5.93 0.00
CA GLY A 401 -26.57 -4.76 -0.83
C GLY A 401 -25.39 -4.19 -1.61
N GLY A 402 -24.26 -4.89 -1.64
CA GLY A 402 -23.17 -4.63 -2.57
C GLY A 402 -23.63 -4.74 -4.03
N THR A 403 -23.21 -3.78 -4.86
CA THR A 403 -23.65 -3.69 -6.27
C THR A 403 -22.54 -3.93 -7.28
N SER A 404 -21.29 -3.65 -6.91
CA SER A 404 -20.14 -3.93 -7.76
C SER A 404 -20.05 -5.43 -8.10
N VAL A 405 -20.04 -5.73 -9.40
CA VAL A 405 -19.91 -7.09 -9.90
C VAL A 405 -18.46 -7.57 -9.74
N GLY A 406 -18.29 -8.83 -9.35
CA GLY A 406 -16.97 -9.46 -9.20
C GLY A 406 -16.52 -10.22 -10.45
N ASP A 407 -15.23 -10.48 -10.51
CA ASP A 407 -14.59 -11.42 -11.44
C ASP A 407 -13.63 -12.31 -10.64
N PRO A 408 -14.06 -13.50 -10.20
CA PRO A 408 -13.20 -14.42 -9.45
C PRO A 408 -11.93 -14.85 -10.20
N GLY A 409 -11.93 -14.78 -11.54
CA GLY A 409 -10.79 -15.07 -12.40
C GLY A 409 -9.99 -13.84 -12.83
N GLY A 410 -10.29 -12.66 -12.25
CA GLY A 410 -9.64 -11.40 -12.61
C GLY A 410 -8.11 -11.44 -12.46
N GLY A 411 -7.42 -10.64 -13.26
CA GLY A 411 -5.94 -10.61 -13.38
C GLY A 411 -5.41 -11.10 -14.73
N GLY A 412 -6.26 -11.72 -15.55
CA GLY A 412 -5.95 -12.11 -16.93
C GLY A 412 -4.92 -13.25 -17.07
N ASP A 413 -4.48 -13.50 -18.30
CA ASP A 413 -3.57 -14.62 -18.65
C ASP A 413 -2.13 -14.46 -18.10
N ASP A 414 -1.84 -13.37 -17.39
CA ASP A 414 -0.49 -12.99 -16.94
C ASP A 414 -0.41 -12.93 -15.40
N ILE A 415 -1.29 -13.66 -14.71
CA ILE A 415 -1.24 -13.82 -13.26
C ILE A 415 0.14 -14.34 -12.84
N GLY A 416 0.75 -13.67 -11.86
CA GLY A 416 2.09 -14.00 -11.36
C GLY A 416 3.25 -13.38 -12.15
N ARG A 417 2.95 -12.49 -13.11
CA ARG A 417 3.95 -11.74 -13.88
C ARG A 417 4.99 -11.06 -13.00
N ASN A 418 6.26 -11.35 -13.26
CA ASN A 418 7.43 -10.67 -12.69
C ASN A 418 8.36 -10.07 -13.77
N GLN A 419 7.91 -10.06 -15.03
CA GLN A 419 8.52 -9.44 -16.20
C GLN A 419 7.38 -8.89 -17.09
N PRO A 420 7.38 -7.63 -17.57
CA PRO A 420 6.34 -7.17 -18.49
C PRO A 420 6.35 -8.04 -19.74
N LYS A 421 5.17 -8.34 -20.28
CA LYS A 421 5.07 -8.90 -21.63
C LYS A 421 5.80 -7.96 -22.57
N GLY A 422 6.92 -8.44 -23.13
CA GLY A 422 7.72 -7.68 -24.07
C GLY A 422 6.85 -7.16 -25.22
N PRO A 423 7.25 -6.08 -25.91
CA PRO A 423 6.61 -5.68 -27.15
C PRO A 423 6.48 -6.89 -28.07
N ASP A 424 5.38 -7.00 -28.82
CA ASP A 424 5.22 -8.04 -29.83
C ASP A 424 6.21 -7.78 -30.98
N TYR A 425 7.46 -8.17 -30.76
CA TYR A 425 8.50 -8.10 -31.76
C TYR A 425 8.20 -9.17 -32.82
N LYS A 426 8.34 -8.78 -34.10
CA LYS A 426 8.36 -9.78 -35.18
C LYS A 426 9.50 -10.77 -34.90
N PRO A 427 9.33 -12.06 -35.24
CA PRO A 427 10.41 -13.03 -35.10
C PRO A 427 11.69 -12.52 -35.76
N ILE A 428 12.80 -12.56 -35.02
CA ILE A 428 14.11 -12.14 -35.51
C ILE A 428 14.47 -13.01 -36.71
N THR A 429 14.59 -12.39 -37.88
CA THR A 429 14.88 -13.09 -39.14
C THR A 429 16.37 -13.39 -39.27
N GLY A 430 16.72 -14.26 -40.24
CA GLY A 430 18.13 -14.49 -40.60
C GLY A 430 18.84 -13.20 -41.06
N ALA A 431 18.12 -12.30 -41.72
CA ALA A 431 18.63 -11.00 -42.15
C ALA A 431 18.94 -10.09 -40.96
N ASP A 432 18.07 -10.06 -39.94
CA ASP A 432 18.29 -9.28 -38.71
C ASP A 432 19.53 -9.77 -37.96
N LYS A 433 19.69 -11.10 -37.83
CA LYS A 433 20.89 -11.70 -37.20
C LYS A 433 22.16 -11.37 -37.96
N PHE A 434 22.12 -11.44 -39.29
CA PHE A 434 23.25 -11.08 -40.14
C PHE A 434 23.61 -9.59 -40.01
N GLY A 435 22.61 -8.71 -40.09
CA GLY A 435 22.79 -7.27 -39.90
C GLY A 435 23.36 -6.92 -38.54
N ALA A 436 22.83 -7.53 -37.46
CA ALA A 436 23.34 -7.35 -36.11
C ALA A 436 24.79 -7.83 -35.96
N ALA A 437 25.15 -8.97 -36.56
CA ALA A 437 26.53 -9.46 -36.55
C ALA A 437 27.49 -8.51 -37.28
N VAL A 438 27.10 -8.02 -38.47
CA VAL A 438 27.90 -7.04 -39.23
C VAL A 438 28.08 -5.75 -38.43
N LEU A 439 27.00 -5.19 -37.86
CA LEU A 439 27.08 -3.99 -37.03
C LEU A 439 27.96 -4.19 -35.80
N THR A 440 27.86 -5.35 -35.14
CA THR A 440 28.71 -5.70 -33.99
C THR A 440 30.18 -5.76 -34.39
N LEU A 441 30.50 -6.40 -35.52
CA LEU A 441 31.86 -6.46 -36.04
C LEU A 441 32.40 -5.08 -36.41
N LEU A 442 31.58 -4.22 -37.02
CA LEU A 442 31.96 -2.85 -37.34
C LEU A 442 32.23 -2.02 -36.08
N ALA A 443 31.38 -2.15 -35.05
CA ALA A 443 31.59 -1.47 -33.77
C ALA A 443 32.88 -1.91 -33.09
N ILE A 444 33.13 -3.23 -33.04
CA ILE A 444 34.38 -3.78 -32.51
C ILE A 444 35.57 -3.29 -33.32
N ALA A 445 35.52 -3.34 -34.65
CA ALA A 445 36.59 -2.86 -35.51
C ALA A 445 36.87 -1.37 -35.29
N THR A 446 35.83 -0.56 -35.11
CA THR A 446 35.97 0.88 -34.83
C THR A 446 36.70 1.12 -33.51
N VAL A 447 36.33 0.40 -32.45
CA VAL A 447 37.01 0.47 -31.14
C VAL A 447 38.47 0.03 -31.26
N VAL A 448 38.74 -1.07 -31.97
CA VAL A 448 40.11 -1.56 -32.18
C VAL A 448 40.96 -0.56 -32.95
N VAL A 449 40.42 0.05 -34.01
CA VAL A 449 41.14 1.09 -34.79
C VAL A 449 41.37 2.34 -33.95
N ALA A 450 40.38 2.79 -33.17
CA ALA A 450 40.52 3.94 -32.28
C ALA A 450 41.58 3.69 -31.19
N MET A 451 41.59 2.51 -30.58
CA MET A 451 42.64 2.11 -29.66
C MET A 451 44.00 2.09 -30.34
N GLY A 452 44.10 1.49 -31.53
CA GLY A 452 45.34 1.47 -32.31
C GLY A 452 45.86 2.87 -32.61
N PHE A 453 44.98 3.83 -32.93
CA PHE A 453 45.34 5.24 -33.13
C PHE A 453 45.81 5.93 -31.85
N ILE A 454 45.12 5.72 -30.72
CA ILE A 454 45.51 6.29 -29.42
C ILE A 454 46.87 5.76 -28.96
N PHE A 455 47.20 4.50 -29.27
CA PHE A 455 48.47 3.87 -28.90
C PHE A 455 49.58 4.05 -29.96
N LEU A 456 49.38 4.87 -30.99
CA LEU A 456 50.48 5.26 -31.89
C LEU A 456 51.44 6.18 -31.12
N ASP A 457 52.67 5.73 -30.97
CA ASP A 457 53.73 6.50 -30.34
C ASP A 457 54.53 7.23 -31.43
N GLU A 458 54.28 8.54 -31.54
CA GLU A 458 54.97 9.43 -32.49
C GLU A 458 56.46 9.60 -32.18
N THR A 459 56.92 9.23 -30.98
CA THR A 459 58.33 9.34 -30.55
C THR A 459 59.15 8.08 -30.79
N SER A 460 58.49 6.97 -31.18
CA SER A 460 59.15 5.69 -31.36
C SER A 460 59.91 5.64 -32.70
N PRO A 461 61.12 5.04 -32.73
CA PRO A 461 61.94 4.91 -33.93
C PRO A 461 61.35 3.92 -34.96
N GLN A 462 60.28 3.20 -34.59
CA GLN A 462 59.54 2.34 -35.49
C GLN A 462 58.47 3.17 -36.20
N GLY A 463 58.53 3.26 -37.53
CA GLY A 463 57.54 4.01 -38.31
C GLY A 463 56.10 3.54 -38.06
N PRO A 464 55.07 4.38 -38.32
CA PRO A 464 53.67 4.11 -37.96
C PRO A 464 53.14 2.75 -38.45
N VAL A 465 53.60 2.31 -39.62
CA VAL A 465 53.21 1.04 -40.23
C VAL A 465 53.72 -0.19 -39.45
N ALA A 466 54.90 -0.10 -38.82
CA ALA A 466 55.46 -1.18 -38.03
C ALA A 466 54.74 -1.33 -36.68
N GLN A 467 54.44 -0.22 -36.01
CA GLN A 467 53.67 -0.20 -34.77
C GLN A 467 52.24 -0.70 -34.99
N PHE A 468 51.61 -0.28 -36.09
CA PHE A 468 50.26 -0.72 -36.44
C PHE A 468 50.20 -2.23 -36.73
N LYS A 469 51.19 -2.79 -37.44
CA LYS A 469 51.29 -4.26 -37.65
C LYS A 469 51.45 -5.02 -36.34
N GLY A 470 52.27 -4.51 -35.41
CA GLY A 470 52.43 -5.08 -34.08
C GLY A 470 51.11 -5.09 -33.30
N PHE A 471 50.38 -3.98 -33.29
CA PHE A 471 49.07 -3.87 -32.64
C PHE A 471 48.04 -4.86 -33.22
N TRP A 472 47.95 -4.99 -34.55
CA TRP A 472 47.02 -5.93 -35.19
C TRP A 472 47.36 -7.39 -34.91
N SER A 473 48.65 -7.74 -34.80
CA SER A 473 49.06 -9.09 -34.40
C SER A 473 48.62 -9.43 -32.97
N SER A 474 48.67 -8.46 -32.05
CA SER A 474 48.20 -8.61 -30.67
C SER A 474 46.67 -8.61 -30.56
N ALA A 475 45.99 -7.75 -31.32
CA ALA A 475 44.54 -7.67 -31.35
C ALA A 475 43.89 -8.93 -31.95
N SER A 476 44.45 -9.46 -33.05
CA SER A 476 43.98 -10.72 -33.64
C SER A 476 44.20 -11.92 -32.71
N ALA A 477 45.31 -11.97 -31.98
CA ALA A 477 45.54 -12.97 -30.95
C ALA A 477 44.52 -12.86 -29.80
N ALA A 478 44.18 -11.64 -29.36
CA ALA A 478 43.16 -11.40 -28.33
C ALA A 478 41.73 -11.76 -28.79
N VAL A 479 41.39 -11.45 -30.04
CA VAL A 479 40.09 -11.81 -30.65
C VAL A 479 39.97 -13.33 -30.81
N ALA A 480 41.04 -14.02 -31.22
CA ALA A 480 41.05 -15.48 -31.30
C ALA A 480 40.87 -16.16 -29.93
N THR A 481 41.44 -15.59 -28.86
CA THR A 481 41.24 -16.09 -27.48
C THR A 481 39.81 -15.82 -26.96
N LEU A 482 39.21 -14.69 -27.33
CA LEU A 482 37.81 -14.39 -27.04
C LEU A 482 36.84 -15.32 -27.80
N ALA A 483 37.08 -15.56 -29.09
CA ALA A 483 36.28 -16.43 -29.94
C ALA A 483 36.39 -17.92 -29.56
N ALA A 484 37.54 -18.34 -29.02
CA ALA A 484 37.74 -19.68 -28.46
C ALA A 484 37.14 -19.87 -27.04
N GLY A 485 36.36 -18.90 -26.54
CA GLY A 485 35.68 -18.98 -25.24
C GLY A 485 36.52 -18.54 -24.04
N GLY A 486 37.77 -18.12 -24.23
CA GLY A 486 38.66 -17.67 -23.16
C GLY A 486 38.18 -16.40 -22.44
N GLY A 487 37.45 -15.53 -23.15
CA GLY A 487 36.84 -14.33 -22.56
C GLY A 487 35.69 -14.63 -21.59
N PHE A 488 34.94 -15.71 -21.82
CA PHE A 488 33.87 -16.14 -20.91
C PHE A 488 34.44 -16.68 -19.58
N ALA A 489 35.58 -17.36 -19.62
CA ALA A 489 36.27 -17.82 -18.40
C ALA A 489 36.83 -16.65 -17.58
N ALA A 490 37.37 -15.61 -18.24
CA ALA A 490 37.84 -14.40 -17.57
C ALA A 490 36.70 -13.51 -17.03
N ALA A 491 35.57 -13.41 -17.76
CA ALA A 491 34.37 -12.71 -17.31
C ALA A 491 33.69 -13.43 -16.13
N ALA A 492 33.66 -14.76 -16.12
CA ALA A 492 33.18 -15.56 -14.99
C ALA A 492 34.09 -15.41 -13.74
N ALA A 493 35.41 -15.31 -13.93
CA ALA A 493 36.36 -15.07 -12.86
C ALA A 493 36.34 -13.61 -12.34
N ALA A 494 36.09 -12.63 -13.23
CA ALA A 494 35.92 -11.22 -12.86
C ALA A 494 34.57 -10.96 -12.16
N GLY A 495 33.50 -11.67 -12.55
CA GLY A 495 32.21 -11.65 -11.84
C GLY A 495 32.34 -12.16 -10.40
N ARG A 496 33.15 -13.21 -10.17
CA ARG A 496 33.47 -13.69 -8.82
C ARG A 496 34.28 -12.70 -7.98
N ARG A 497 35.21 -11.94 -8.59
CA ARG A 497 36.03 -10.94 -7.87
C ARG A 497 35.33 -9.59 -7.66
N ARG A 498 34.35 -9.22 -8.49
CA ARG A 498 33.57 -7.98 -8.30
C ARG A 498 32.60 -8.07 -7.12
N SER A 499 32.07 -9.28 -6.85
CA SER A 499 31.27 -9.58 -5.66
C SER A 499 32.01 -9.42 -4.32
N GLU A 500 33.35 -9.46 -4.31
CA GLU A 500 34.15 -9.28 -3.09
C GLU A 500 34.59 -7.83 -2.85
N LYS A 501 34.47 -6.93 -3.84
CA LYS A 501 34.98 -5.54 -3.74
C LYS A 501 33.92 -4.46 -3.51
N GLU A 502 32.63 -4.80 -3.50
CA GLU A 502 31.54 -3.89 -3.10
C GLU A 502 31.04 -4.10 -1.65
N LYS A 503 31.78 -4.86 -0.82
CA LYS A 503 31.57 -4.94 0.65
C LYS A 503 32.42 -3.92 1.43
N GLY A 504 32.44 -2.67 0.97
CA GLY A 504 33.42 -1.68 1.42
C GLY A 504 32.89 -0.26 1.62
N ILE A 505 31.75 -0.08 2.26
CA ILE A 505 31.40 1.22 2.89
C ILE A 505 31.13 0.95 4.36
N ARG A 506 32.19 1.08 5.18
CA ARG A 506 32.08 1.13 6.64
C ARG A 506 31.76 2.55 7.06
N ILE A 507 30.63 2.73 7.73
CA ILE A 507 30.34 3.90 8.54
C ILE A 507 31.33 3.91 9.72
N ASN A 508 31.87 5.08 9.99
CA ASN A 508 32.96 5.36 10.91
C ASN A 508 32.41 5.45 12.33
N GLU A 509 32.58 4.42 13.16
CA GLU A 509 32.21 4.46 14.58
C GLU A 509 33.47 4.57 15.44
N LYS A 510 33.62 5.71 16.11
CA LYS A 510 34.68 5.96 17.08
C LYS A 510 34.36 5.21 18.38
N SER A 511 35.17 4.18 18.64
CA SER A 511 35.76 3.81 19.93
C SER A 511 35.14 4.39 21.22
N ILE A 512 34.53 3.52 22.02
CA ILE A 512 34.85 3.40 23.46
C ILE A 512 35.00 1.92 23.78
N LEU A 513 36.25 1.49 23.97
CA LEU A 513 36.63 0.23 24.58
C LEU A 513 36.41 0.32 26.09
N ASN A 514 35.84 -0.72 26.70
CA ASN A 514 36.37 -1.20 27.97
C ASN A 514 36.25 -2.72 28.07
N ASN A 515 37.40 -3.30 28.41
CA ASN A 515 37.69 -4.71 28.54
C ASN A 515 36.96 -5.36 29.73
N GLY A 516 36.69 -6.65 29.59
CA GLY A 516 36.35 -7.55 30.68
C GLY A 516 36.49 -8.99 30.20
N GLU A 517 37.66 -9.57 30.38
CA GLU A 517 37.96 -10.99 30.17
C GLU A 517 37.11 -11.88 31.08
N SER A 518 36.70 -13.06 30.58
CA SER A 518 36.88 -14.32 31.31
C SER A 518 36.55 -15.51 30.40
N GLU A 519 37.54 -16.38 30.27
CA GLU A 519 37.44 -17.74 29.75
C GLU A 519 36.50 -18.59 30.62
N SER A 520 35.77 -19.53 30.03
CA SER A 520 35.92 -20.94 30.41
C SER A 520 35.33 -21.89 29.36
N SER A 521 35.93 -23.07 29.35
CA SER A 521 35.87 -24.10 28.34
C SER A 521 34.91 -25.23 28.75
N SER A 522 34.34 -25.86 27.72
CA SER A 522 34.20 -27.31 27.57
C SER A 522 32.83 -27.98 27.78
N LYS A 523 32.57 -28.88 26.81
CA LYS A 523 31.85 -30.16 26.87
C LYS A 523 30.33 -30.20 26.66
N ASN A 524 29.97 -30.48 25.39
CA ASN A 524 28.96 -31.49 25.01
C ASN A 524 29.33 -32.88 25.58
N PRO A 525 28.41 -33.87 25.72
CA PRO A 525 27.31 -34.15 24.78
C PRO A 525 25.97 -34.59 25.43
N PHE A 526 24.89 -34.64 24.66
CA PHE A 526 23.98 -35.80 24.59
C PHE A 526 22.96 -35.59 23.46
N SER A 527 22.89 -36.59 22.59
CA SER A 527 21.96 -36.77 21.48
C SER A 527 20.78 -37.62 21.94
N GLU A 528 19.54 -37.22 21.64
CA GLU A 528 18.47 -38.12 21.21
C GLU A 528 17.29 -37.32 20.59
N PRO A 529 16.52 -37.90 19.64
CA PRO A 529 15.60 -37.18 18.78
C PRO A 529 14.18 -37.14 19.37
N VAL A 530 13.55 -35.97 19.39
CA VAL A 530 12.10 -35.87 19.68
C VAL A 530 11.34 -35.98 18.38
N MET A 531 10.63 -37.10 18.26
CA MET A 531 9.64 -37.42 17.24
C MET A 531 8.43 -36.49 17.43
N VAL A 532 8.16 -35.61 16.47
CA VAL A 532 6.92 -34.78 16.45
C VAL A 532 5.92 -35.46 15.52
N THR A 533 4.89 -36.06 16.10
CA THR A 533 3.69 -36.52 15.39
C THR A 533 2.78 -35.33 15.06
N PRO A 534 2.27 -35.20 13.82
CA PRO A 534 1.27 -34.19 13.49
C PRO A 534 -0.13 -34.78 13.68
N ASP A 535 -0.78 -34.50 14.81
CA ASP A 535 -2.23 -34.69 14.92
C ASP A 535 -2.95 -33.41 14.50
N SER A 536 -3.26 -33.34 13.20
CA SER A 536 -4.23 -32.39 12.67
C SER A 536 -5.65 -32.94 12.87
N ILE A 537 -6.29 -32.60 13.99
CA ILE A 537 -7.73 -32.80 14.12
C ILE A 537 -8.43 -31.59 13.49
N ARG A 538 -8.79 -31.73 12.21
CA ARG A 538 -9.74 -30.84 11.52
C ARG A 538 -11.12 -31.00 12.17
N HIS A 539 -11.53 -30.01 12.96
CA HIS A 539 -12.96 -29.77 13.17
C HIS A 539 -13.46 -28.84 12.07
N SER A 540 -14.12 -29.42 11.06
CA SER A 540 -14.96 -28.68 10.14
C SER A 540 -16.21 -28.21 10.90
N VAL A 541 -16.12 -27.07 11.56
CA VAL A 541 -17.32 -26.36 12.01
C VAL A 541 -17.86 -25.63 10.79
N VAL A 542 -18.89 -26.18 10.18
CA VAL A 542 -19.77 -25.43 9.28
C VAL A 542 -20.44 -24.37 10.15
N SER A 543 -19.86 -23.17 10.18
CA SER A 543 -20.48 -22.02 10.81
C SER A 543 -21.76 -21.69 10.04
N GLN A 544 -22.92 -21.92 10.66
CA GLN A 544 -24.18 -21.41 10.15
C GLN A 544 -24.13 -19.88 10.21
N ARG A 545 -23.92 -19.26 9.05
CA ARG A 545 -23.82 -17.82 8.87
C ARG A 545 -25.07 -17.10 9.38
N ARG A 546 -24.87 -16.04 10.15
CA ARG A 546 -25.91 -15.06 10.48
C ARG A 546 -26.16 -14.18 9.26
N LEU A 547 -27.43 -13.96 8.89
CA LEU A 547 -27.84 -13.02 7.82
C LEU A 547 -27.55 -11.53 8.14
N SER A 548 -26.86 -11.25 9.24
CA SER A 548 -26.58 -9.91 9.74
C SER A 548 -25.08 -9.72 9.86
N ASN A 549 -24.52 -8.78 9.09
CA ASN A 549 -23.13 -8.33 9.20
C ASN A 549 -22.87 -7.45 10.43
N MET A 550 -23.85 -7.22 11.31
CA MET A 550 -23.62 -6.49 12.54
C MET A 550 -22.89 -7.38 13.55
N PRO A 551 -21.65 -7.01 13.96
CA PRO A 551 -20.97 -7.70 15.04
C PRO A 551 -21.81 -7.62 16.31
N ILE A 552 -21.74 -8.68 17.13
CA ILE A 552 -22.37 -8.70 18.44
C ILE A 552 -21.74 -7.59 19.29
N GLY A 553 -22.52 -6.56 19.66
CA GLY A 553 -22.05 -5.49 20.56
C GLY A 553 -22.35 -4.06 20.14
N TRP A 554 -22.97 -3.79 18.99
CA TRP A 554 -23.44 -2.44 18.65
C TRP A 554 -24.57 -1.98 19.57
N PRO A 555 -24.42 -0.87 20.33
CA PRO A 555 -25.55 -0.23 20.99
C PRO A 555 -26.37 0.56 19.95
N HIS A 556 -27.61 0.12 19.73
CA HIS A 556 -28.73 0.81 19.07
C HIS A 556 -28.50 1.55 17.73
N ASN A 557 -29.05 1.01 16.63
CA ASN A 557 -29.68 1.84 15.60
C ASN A 557 -31.02 1.18 15.17
N PRO A 558 -32.15 1.90 15.09
CA PRO A 558 -33.46 1.29 14.83
C PRO A 558 -33.50 0.74 13.41
N SER A 559 -33.65 -0.58 13.31
CA SER A 559 -33.91 -1.29 12.06
C SER A 559 -35.11 -0.70 11.32
N VAL A 560 -34.92 -0.36 10.05
CA VAL A 560 -35.99 -0.15 9.07
C VAL A 560 -36.65 -1.52 8.81
N ARG A 561 -37.66 -1.87 9.62
CA ARG A 561 -38.60 -2.95 9.33
C ARG A 561 -39.75 -2.39 8.51
N ASN A 562 -39.73 -2.62 7.20
CA ASN A 562 -40.96 -2.73 6.41
C ASN A 562 -41.03 -4.16 5.87
N SER A 563 -41.57 -5.06 6.68
CA SER A 563 -41.98 -6.39 6.27
C SER A 563 -43.30 -6.31 5.51
N VAL A 564 -43.26 -6.48 4.18
CA VAL A 564 -44.43 -6.84 3.39
C VAL A 564 -44.73 -8.31 3.68
N VAL A 565 -45.85 -8.55 4.34
CA VAL A 565 -46.39 -9.90 4.58
C VAL A 565 -47.04 -10.36 3.28
N VAL A 566 -46.45 -11.36 2.62
CA VAL A 566 -47.15 -12.19 1.63
C VAL A 566 -47.72 -13.38 2.39
N ALA A 567 -49.05 -13.40 2.55
CA ALA A 567 -49.76 -14.52 3.12
C ALA A 567 -50.00 -15.59 2.05
N GLU A 568 -49.46 -16.79 2.27
CA GLU A 568 -49.94 -18.01 1.63
C GLU A 568 -51.30 -18.40 2.26
N SER A 569 -52.29 -18.66 1.42
CA SER A 569 -53.49 -19.40 1.82
C SER A 569 -53.63 -20.63 0.95
N SER A 570 -53.45 -21.80 1.55
CA SER A 570 -53.88 -23.09 1.03
C SER A 570 -55.16 -23.52 1.75
N ALA A 571 -56.24 -23.70 1.00
CA ALA A 571 -57.39 -24.51 1.42
C ALA A 571 -58.17 -24.96 0.17
N ALA A 572 -58.42 -26.26 0.11
CA ALA A 572 -59.11 -26.96 -0.96
C ALA A 572 -60.61 -27.14 -0.67
N ALA A 573 -61.36 -27.37 -1.76
CA ALA A 573 -62.54 -28.24 -1.91
C ALA A 573 -63.97 -27.64 -1.92
N SER A 574 -64.71 -28.12 -2.94
CA SER A 574 -66.18 -28.17 -3.14
C SER A 574 -66.90 -26.83 -3.43
N SER A 575 -67.91 -26.70 -4.28
CA SER A 575 -68.65 -27.58 -5.20
C SER A 575 -69.58 -26.66 -6.04
N GLU A 576 -69.93 -27.10 -7.24
CA GLU A 576 -71.22 -26.89 -7.92
C GLU A 576 -71.77 -25.48 -8.25
N ASP A 577 -71.79 -25.24 -9.56
CA ASP A 577 -73.00 -25.06 -10.40
C ASP A 577 -73.52 -23.64 -10.75
N GLN A 578 -73.84 -23.54 -12.04
CA GLN A 578 -74.75 -22.62 -12.77
C GLN A 578 -74.33 -21.19 -13.21
N ARG A 579 -73.95 -21.16 -14.51
CA ARG A 579 -74.67 -20.51 -15.66
C ARG A 579 -74.53 -19.02 -15.96
N GLN A 580 -74.41 -18.79 -17.29
CA GLN A 580 -74.69 -17.61 -18.14
C GLN A 580 -73.61 -16.51 -18.10
N ARG A 581 -72.94 -16.10 -19.18
CA ARG A 581 -73.15 -16.13 -20.64
C ARG A 581 -71.81 -16.31 -21.36
#